data_AF-A0A354I3G7-F1
#
_entry.id   AF-A0A354I3G7-F1
#
_cell.length_a   1.000
_cell.length_b   1.000
_cell.length_c   1.000
_cell.angle_alpha   90.00
_cell.angle_beta   90.00
_cell.angle_gamma   90.00
#
_symmetry.space_group_name_H-M   'P 1'
#
loop_
_entity.id
_entity.type
_entity.pdbx_description
1 polymer ?
#
loop_
_entity_poly.entity_id
_entity_poly.type
_entity_poly.pdbx_seq_one_letter_code
_entity_poly.pdbx_strand_id
1 'polypeptide(L)'
;MDVQDMADLICIRDAYRAMNKLLHGEEIAFGFHEGCIGALGRVCRVIGKNVSPKWKKDDDGAMGILDDTSLTPEKRAEILLKE
;
A
#
# COMPACT_ATOMS: atom_id res chain seq x y z
N MET A 1 -6.66 -4.67 12.78
CA MET A 1 -6.87 -4.09 11.45
C MET A 1 -8.13 -4.74 10.92
N ASP A 2 -9.20 -3.97 10.87
CA ASP A 2 -10.39 -4.41 10.14
C ASP A 2 -10.29 -4.02 8.64
N VAL A 3 -11.32 -4.36 7.87
CA VAL A 3 -11.36 -4.07 6.43
C VAL A 3 -11.34 -2.57 6.15
N GLN A 4 -12.01 -1.76 6.98
CA GLN A 4 -12.08 -0.33 6.76
C GLN A 4 -10.74 0.34 7.07
N ASP A 5 -10.09 -0.03 8.19
CA ASP A 5 -8.75 0.43 8.53
C ASP A 5 -7.77 0.17 7.38
N MET A 6 -7.81 -1.06 6.82
CA MET A 6 -6.93 -1.44 5.72
C MET A 6 -7.30 -0.69 4.43
N ALA A 7 -8.58 -0.50 4.13
CA ALA A 7 -9.04 0.26 2.98
C ALA A 7 -8.56 1.72 3.03
N ASP A 8 -8.66 2.37 4.20
CA ASP A 8 -8.19 3.74 4.40
C ASP A 8 -6.67 3.85 4.22
N LEU A 9 -5.90 2.86 4.72
CA LEU A 9 -4.45 2.79 4.48
C LEU A 9 -4.11 2.59 3.00
N ILE A 10 -4.88 1.79 2.28
CA ILE A 10 -4.72 1.60 0.83
C ILE A 10 -4.99 2.92 0.10
N CYS A 11 -6.03 3.67 0.46
CA CYS A 11 -6.30 5.00 -0.10
C CYS A 11 -5.12 5.97 0.13
N ILE A 12 -4.56 6.00 1.35
CA ILE A 12 -3.40 6.84 1.67
C ILE A 12 -2.18 6.42 0.82
N ARG A 13 -1.97 5.11 0.67
CA ARG A 13 -0.88 4.55 -0.14
C ARG A 13 -1.04 4.89 -1.62
N ASP A 14 -2.24 4.81 -2.17
CA ASP A 14 -2.54 5.17 -3.56
C ASP A 14 -2.33 6.67 -3.81
N ALA A 15 -2.81 7.52 -2.88
CA ALA A 15 -2.58 8.96 -2.95
C ALA A 15 -1.08 9.29 -2.88
N TYR A 16 -0.33 8.62 -2.00
CA TYR A 16 1.13 8.74 -1.92
C TYR A 16 1.81 8.41 -3.26
N ARG A 17 1.46 7.28 -3.89
CA ARG A 17 2.04 6.88 -5.18
C ARG A 17 1.69 7.87 -6.29
N ALA A 18 0.44 8.32 -6.33
CA ALA A 18 -0.01 9.32 -7.29
C ALA A 18 0.75 10.64 -7.14
N MET A 19 0.93 11.12 -5.90
CA MET A 19 1.71 12.34 -5.62
C MET A 19 3.18 12.18 -6.00
N ASN A 20 3.78 11.03 -5.68
CA ASN A 20 5.17 10.72 -6.02
C ASN A 20 5.40 10.79 -7.53
N LYS A 21 4.55 10.07 -8.29
CA LYS A 21 4.60 10.07 -9.76
C LYS A 21 4.33 11.46 -10.35
N LEU A 22 3.39 12.22 -9.79
CA LEU A 22 3.09 13.58 -10.23
C LEU A 22 4.29 14.53 -10.07
N LEU A 23 5.00 14.44 -8.95
CA LEU A 23 6.12 15.34 -8.64
C LEU A 23 7.40 15.00 -9.41
N HIS A 24 7.62 13.72 -9.71
CA HIS A 24 8.89 13.24 -10.25
C HIS A 24 8.81 12.75 -11.71
N GLY A 25 7.62 12.68 -12.31
CA GLY A 25 7.40 12.16 -13.66
C GLY A 25 7.40 10.62 -13.73
N GLU A 26 8.07 9.98 -12.78
CA GLU A 26 8.03 8.54 -12.54
C GLU A 26 7.88 8.25 -11.05
N GLU A 27 7.61 6.99 -10.70
CA GLU A 27 7.55 6.60 -9.30
C GLU A 27 8.98 6.41 -8.75
N ILE A 28 9.34 7.20 -7.73
CA ILE A 28 10.65 7.13 -7.08
C ILE A 28 10.52 6.46 -5.72
N ALA A 29 11.40 5.49 -5.43
CA ALA A 29 11.49 4.91 -4.09
C ALA A 29 12.28 5.85 -3.17
N PHE A 30 11.62 6.37 -2.14
CA PHE A 30 12.25 7.18 -1.09
C PHE A 30 12.45 6.37 0.19
N GLY A 31 13.60 6.53 0.82
CA GLY A 31 13.85 6.06 2.17
C GLY A 31 12.99 6.81 3.19
N PHE A 32 12.64 6.16 4.31
CA PHE A 32 11.74 6.76 5.33
C PHE A 32 12.26 8.03 6.02
N HIS A 33 13.50 8.41 5.77
CA HIS A 33 14.15 9.61 6.30
C HIS A 33 14.25 10.74 5.25
N GLU A 34 13.86 10.47 4.00
CA GLU A 34 13.98 11.38 2.88
C GLU A 34 12.73 12.27 2.77
N GLY A 35 12.69 13.28 3.64
CA GLY A 35 11.64 14.30 3.63
C GLY A 35 10.22 13.76 3.86
N CYS A 36 9.23 14.56 3.48
CA CYS A 36 7.81 14.23 3.71
C CYS A 36 7.35 13.03 2.88
N ILE A 37 7.79 12.93 1.62
CA ILE A 37 7.41 11.83 0.73
C ILE A 37 7.97 10.50 1.24
N GLY A 38 9.26 10.46 1.61
CA GLY A 38 9.85 9.28 2.24
C GLY A 38 9.16 8.89 3.55
N ALA A 39 8.83 9.86 4.40
CA ALA A 39 8.11 9.61 5.65
C ALA A 39 6.72 8.98 5.43
N LEU A 40 5.98 9.41 4.40
CA LEU A 40 4.68 8.85 4.02
C LEU A 40 4.77 7.38 3.57
N GLY A 41 5.90 6.97 2.98
CA GLY A 41 6.15 5.58 2.58
C GLY A 41 6.03 4.55 3.72
N ARG A 42 6.03 4.98 4.99
CA ARG A 42 5.77 4.11 6.16
C ARG A 42 4.39 3.44 6.11
N VAL A 43 3.42 3.99 5.37
CA VAL A 43 2.12 3.37 5.14
C VAL A 43 2.26 1.96 4.55
N CYS A 44 3.17 1.78 3.57
CA CYS A 44 3.44 0.48 2.95
C CYS A 44 3.94 -0.54 3.99
N ARG A 45 4.76 -0.10 4.95
CA ARG A 45 5.23 -0.95 6.06
C ARG A 45 4.09 -1.34 7.01
N VAL A 46 3.16 -0.42 7.30
CA VAL A 46 2.00 -0.72 8.16
C VAL A 46 1.08 -1.73 7.48
N ILE A 47 0.80 -1.54 6.19
CA ILE A 47 0.04 -2.49 5.37
C ILE A 47 0.69 -3.87 5.41
N GLY A 48 1.98 -3.98 5.04
CA GLY A 48 2.69 -5.26 4.99
C GLY A 48 2.78 -6.01 6.33
N LYS A 49 2.75 -5.30 7.47
CA LYS A 49 2.67 -5.96 8.79
C LYS A 49 1.33 -6.63 9.06
N ASN A 50 0.25 -6.13 8.45
CA ASN A 50 -1.12 -6.50 8.76
C ASN A 50 -1.80 -7.34 7.67
N VAL A 51 -1.18 -7.52 6.50
CA VAL A 51 -1.67 -8.51 5.53
C VAL A 51 -1.65 -9.92 6.14
N SER A 52 -2.55 -10.77 5.65
CA SER A 52 -2.65 -12.17 6.03
C SER A 52 -1.31 -12.90 5.83
N PRO A 53 -0.94 -13.86 6.71
CA PRO A 53 0.30 -14.62 6.58
C PRO A 53 0.53 -15.28 5.22
N LYS A 54 -0.54 -15.60 4.47
CA LYS A 54 -0.42 -16.15 3.11
C LYS A 54 0.31 -15.21 2.15
N TRP A 55 0.11 -13.90 2.33
CA TRP A 55 0.71 -12.85 1.52
C TRP A 55 2.11 -12.45 1.99
N LYS A 56 2.49 -12.75 3.24
CA LYS A 56 3.82 -12.43 3.78
C LYS A 56 4.94 -13.32 3.23
N LYS A 57 4.58 -14.45 2.61
CA LYS A 57 5.53 -15.37 1.97
C LYS A 57 5.66 -15.11 0.46
N ASP A 58 4.79 -14.27 -0.07
CA ASP A 58 4.66 -13.93 -1.48
C ASP A 58 4.48 -12.41 -1.58
N ASP A 59 5.60 -11.69 -1.39
CA ASP A 59 5.63 -10.22 -1.42
C ASP A 59 5.09 -9.70 -2.78
N ASP A 60 5.32 -10.44 -3.86
CA ASP A 60 4.82 -10.11 -5.21
C ASP A 60 3.29 -10.22 -5.28
N GLY A 61 2.70 -11.25 -4.66
CA GLY A 61 1.25 -11.42 -4.58
C GLY A 61 0.54 -10.31 -3.81
N ALA A 62 1.10 -9.89 -2.67
CA ALA A 62 0.55 -8.79 -1.86
C ALA A 62 0.60 -7.46 -2.62
N MET A 63 1.74 -7.18 -3.27
CA MET A 63 1.93 -5.96 -4.06
C MET A 63 1.04 -5.94 -5.30
N GLY A 64 0.84 -7.09 -5.95
CA GLY A 64 -0.08 -7.21 -7.08
C GLY A 64 -1.51 -6.80 -6.72
N ILE A 65 -2.01 -7.19 -5.55
CA ILE A 65 -3.34 -6.80 -5.07
C ILE A 65 -3.38 -5.31 -4.71
N LEU A 66 -2.35 -4.79 -4.05
CA LEU A 66 -2.27 -3.37 -3.71
C LEU A 66 -2.27 -2.49 -4.97
N ASP A 67 -1.72 -3.00 -6.07
CA ASP A 67 -1.54 -2.29 -7.34
C ASP A 67 -2.71 -2.48 -8.31
N ASP A 68 -3.63 -3.39 -8.00
CA ASP A 68 -4.81 -3.66 -8.82
C ASP A 68 -5.86 -2.55 -8.66
N THR A 69 -5.69 -1.49 -9.44
CA THR A 69 -6.62 -0.34 -9.47
C THR A 69 -7.98 -0.67 -10.10
N SER A 70 -8.19 -1.89 -10.61
CA SER A 70 -9.53 -2.33 -11.04
C SER A 70 -10.44 -2.67 -9.85
N LEU A 71 -9.84 -2.87 -8.67
CA LEU A 71 -10.54 -3.18 -7.43
C LEU A 71 -10.67 -1.95 -6.53
N THR A 72 -11.80 -1.85 -5.82
CA THR A 72 -11.96 -0.82 -4.80
C THR A 72 -10.99 -1.06 -3.63
N PRO A 73 -10.64 -0.01 -2.85
CA PRO A 73 -9.80 -0.16 -1.66
C PRO A 73 -10.35 -1.22 -0.67
N GLU A 74 -11.66 -1.27 -0.47
CA GLU A 74 -12.33 -2.25 0.39
C GLU A 74 -12.16 -3.65 -0.16
N LYS A 75 -12.28 -3.84 -1.48
CA LYS A 75 -12.11 -5.15 -2.09
C LYS A 75 -10.67 -5.63 -2.00
N ARG A 76 -9.70 -4.74 -2.19
CA ARG A 76 -8.27 -5.04 -1.97
C ARG A 76 -8.00 -5.40 -0.50
N ALA A 77 -8.57 -4.63 0.43
CA ALA A 77 -8.47 -4.89 1.87
C ALA A 77 -9.05 -6.25 2.26
N GLU A 78 -10.23 -6.62 1.75
CA GLU A 78 -10.83 -7.94 1.97
C GLU A 78 -9.88 -9.05 1.53
N ILE A 79 -9.30 -8.96 0.33
CA ILE A 79 -8.40 -10.00 -0.20
C ILE A 79 -7.12 -10.09 0.65
N LEU A 80 -6.55 -8.96 1.02
CA LEU A 80 -5.30 -8.87 1.77
C LEU A 80 -5.43 -9.33 3.23
N LEU A 81 -6.60 -9.15 3.84
CA LEU A 81 -6.86 -9.56 5.22
C LEU A 81 -7.40 -10.99 5.33
N LYS A 82 -7.97 -11.55 4.26
CA LYS A 82 -8.51 -12.91 4.28
C LYS A 82 -7.41 -13.93 4.55
N GLU A 83 -7.64 -14.87 5.46
CA GLU A 83 -6.74 -16.00 5.71
C GLU A 83 -6.61 -16.92 4.50
#